data_AF-A0A958KYI4-F1
#
_entry.id   AF-A0A958KYI4-F1
#
_cell.length_a   1.000
_cell.length_b   1.000
_cell.length_c   1.000
_cell.angle_alpha   90.00
_cell.angle_beta   90.00
_cell.angle_gamma   90.00
#
_symmetry.space_group_name_H-M   'P 1'
#
loop_
_entity.id
_entity.type
_entity.pdbx_description
1 polymer ?
#
loop_
_entity_poly.entity_id
_entity_poly.type
_entity_poly.pdbx_seq_one_letter_code
_entity_poly.pdbx_strand_id
1 'polypeptide(L)'
;VIVPNSTMKSTVDMSSRLQEFKMPLQCTEQTASIEKISRGVAQAQSLMQSSRLVEAQGQLSMLITDFPNISVLHDLMGNVHYMNKNLEMAYASYRRSLDLNPSNVDTQRMVSKIQGIIGIRVPASSGGR
;
A
#
# COMPACT_ATOMS: atom_id res chain seq x y z
N VAL A 1 -64.59 -15.05 17.68
CA VAL A 1 -63.26 -14.60 18.16
C VAL A 1 -62.48 -15.88 18.45
N ILE A 2 -61.50 -16.30 17.66
CA ILE A 2 -60.13 -15.79 17.61
C ILE A 2 -59.56 -16.03 16.19
N VAL A 3 -58.82 -15.05 15.68
CA VAL A 3 -58.15 -15.01 14.37
C VAL A 3 -56.97 -16.00 14.27
N PRO A 4 -56.64 -16.56 13.09
CA PRO A 4 -55.35 -17.22 12.89
C PRO A 4 -54.25 -16.15 12.85
N ASN A 5 -53.32 -16.21 13.81
CA ASN A 5 -52.20 -15.29 13.92
C ASN A 5 -51.19 -15.56 12.79
N SER A 6 -51.12 -14.64 11.84
CA SER A 6 -50.05 -14.53 10.84
C SER A 6 -48.70 -14.41 11.54
N THR A 7 -47.98 -15.52 11.66
CA THR A 7 -46.55 -15.47 11.99
C THR A 7 -45.77 -15.56 10.69
N MET A 8 -45.58 -14.42 10.03
CA MET A 8 -44.47 -14.27 9.09
C MET A 8 -43.17 -14.28 9.90
N LYS A 9 -42.62 -15.47 10.16
CA LYS A 9 -41.20 -15.60 10.44
C LYS A 9 -40.48 -15.54 9.10
N SER A 10 -40.09 -14.33 8.69
CA SER A 10 -38.96 -14.15 7.78
C SER A 10 -37.69 -14.56 8.51
N THR A 11 -37.52 -15.85 8.71
CA THR A 11 -36.19 -16.42 8.86
C THR A 11 -35.74 -16.68 7.44
N VAL A 12 -34.99 -15.72 6.92
CA VAL A 12 -34.16 -15.96 5.74
C VAL A 12 -33.21 -17.08 6.16
N ASP A 13 -33.58 -18.32 5.80
CA ASP A 13 -32.69 -19.47 5.85
C ASP A 13 -31.63 -19.23 4.77
N MET A 14 -30.68 -18.37 5.10
CA MET A 14 -29.46 -18.23 4.33
C MET A 14 -28.55 -19.37 4.79
N SER A 15 -28.92 -20.58 4.38
CA SER A 15 -28.02 -21.72 4.29
C SER A 15 -27.01 -21.46 3.15
N SER A 16 -26.26 -20.37 3.27
CA SER A 16 -24.97 -20.26 2.61
C SER A 16 -24.08 -21.28 3.28
N ARG A 17 -23.95 -22.44 2.64
CA ARG A 17 -22.82 -23.34 2.82
C ARG A 17 -21.57 -22.47 2.75
N LEU A 18 -21.05 -22.06 3.90
CA LEU A 18 -19.65 -21.73 4.03
C LEU A 18 -18.93 -23.04 3.74
N GLN A 19 -18.65 -23.27 2.46
CA GLN A 19 -17.58 -24.17 2.08
C GLN A 19 -16.37 -23.65 2.82
N GLU A 20 -15.99 -24.37 3.87
CA GLU A 20 -14.73 -24.24 4.57
C GLU A 20 -13.66 -24.04 3.50
N PHE A 21 -13.23 -22.78 3.36
CA PHE A 21 -12.14 -22.41 2.49
C PHE A 21 -10.90 -23.01 3.12
N LYS A 22 -10.67 -24.29 2.82
CA LYS A 22 -9.48 -25.05 3.14
C LYS A 22 -8.36 -24.47 2.29
N MET A 23 -7.87 -23.29 2.67
CA MET A 23 -6.65 -22.73 2.12
C MET A 23 -5.51 -23.70 2.48
N PRO A 24 -4.85 -24.31 1.47
CA PRO A 24 -3.77 -25.24 1.74
C PRO A 24 -2.56 -24.48 2.26
N LEU A 25 -2.29 -24.61 3.55
CA LEU A 25 -0.98 -24.81 4.21
C LEU A 25 0.32 -24.40 3.46
N GLN A 26 0.36 -23.20 2.88
CA GLN A 26 1.60 -22.46 2.57
C GLN A 26 1.75 -21.19 3.43
N CYS A 27 0.79 -20.92 4.32
CA CYS A 27 0.62 -19.68 5.09
C CYS A 27 1.23 -19.68 6.51
N THR A 28 2.40 -20.27 6.74
CA THR A 28 3.06 -20.15 8.06
C THR A 28 4.33 -19.30 8.04
N GLU A 29 5.01 -19.18 6.89
CA GLU A 29 6.16 -18.26 6.73
C GLU A 29 5.76 -16.92 6.08
N GLN A 30 4.70 -16.93 5.27
CA GLN A 30 4.18 -15.74 4.60
C GLN A 30 3.42 -14.81 5.56
N THR A 31 2.76 -15.36 6.60
CA THR A 31 2.00 -14.57 7.59
C THR A 31 2.92 -13.69 8.43
N ALA A 32 4.04 -14.23 8.93
CA ALA A 32 5.01 -13.46 9.72
C ALA A 32 5.61 -12.29 8.91
N SER A 33 5.88 -12.51 7.62
CA SER A 33 6.39 -11.49 6.70
C SER A 33 5.36 -10.40 6.43
N ILE A 34 4.09 -10.78 6.21
CA ILE A 34 2.98 -9.85 5.99
C ILE A 34 2.69 -9.03 7.26
N GLU A 35 2.78 -9.64 8.45
CA GLU A 35 2.61 -8.92 9.72
C GLU A 35 3.73 -7.90 9.95
N LYS A 36 4.99 -8.26 9.66
CA LYS A 36 6.12 -7.33 9.75
C LYS A 36 5.93 -6.13 8.82
N ILE A 37 5.53 -6.37 7.58
CA ILE A 37 5.25 -5.29 6.61
C ILE A 37 4.10 -4.42 7.12
N SER A 38 2.96 -5.02 7.51
CA SER A 38 1.75 -4.29 7.91
C SER A 38 2.01 -3.42 9.13
N ARG A 39 2.64 -3.98 10.17
CA ARG A 39 3.01 -3.25 11.38
C ARG A 39 4.03 -2.15 11.08
N GLY A 40 5.05 -2.45 10.29
CA GLY A 40 6.10 -1.50 9.93
C GLY A 40 5.57 -0.34 9.10
N VAL A 41 4.65 -0.61 8.16
CA VAL A 41 3.94 0.42 7.38
C VAL A 41 3.10 1.31 8.28
N ALA A 42 2.28 0.72 9.16
CA ALA A 42 1.47 1.49 10.09
C ALA A 42 2.32 2.39 11.00
N GLN A 43 3.46 1.87 11.48
CA GLN A 43 4.42 2.63 12.27
C GLN A 43 5.04 3.79 11.46
N ALA A 44 5.50 3.53 10.24
CA ALA A 44 6.06 4.56 9.37
C ALA A 44 5.04 5.69 9.10
N GLN A 45 3.78 5.33 8.82
CA GLN A 45 2.69 6.30 8.62
C GLN A 45 2.42 7.14 9.87
N SER A 46 2.41 6.52 11.05
CA SER A 46 2.27 7.24 12.33
C SER A 46 3.44 8.20 12.58
N LEU A 47 4.67 7.79 12.27
CA LEU A 47 5.86 8.65 12.35
C LEU A 47 5.77 9.84 11.37
N MET A 48 5.28 9.61 10.16
CA MET A 48 5.04 10.68 9.18
C MET A 48 4.00 11.69 9.67
N GLN A 49 2.87 11.22 10.22
CA GLN A 49 1.85 12.09 10.83
C GLN A 49 2.42 12.90 12.00
N SER A 50 3.38 12.33 12.73
CA SER A 50 4.09 13.01 13.82
C SER A 50 5.24 13.92 13.33
N SER A 51 5.40 14.13 12.02
CA SER A 51 6.54 14.83 11.40
C SER A 51 7.93 14.27 11.74
N ARG A 52 8.02 13.03 12.23
CA ARG A 52 9.26 12.33 12.57
C ARG A 52 9.83 11.63 11.32
N LEU A 53 10.15 12.42 10.30
CA LEU A 53 10.50 11.94 8.96
C LEU A 53 11.77 11.07 8.95
N VAL A 54 12.78 11.41 9.77
CA VAL A 54 14.03 10.63 9.87
C VAL A 54 13.77 9.21 10.36
N GLU A 55 12.88 9.05 11.34
CA GLU A 55 12.54 7.75 11.89
C GLU A 55 11.64 6.95 10.95
N ALA A 56 10.69 7.62 10.28
CA ALA A 56 9.89 6.99 9.24
C ALA A 56 10.79 6.45 8.10
N GLN A 57 11.78 7.24 7.67
CA GLN A 57 12.76 6.82 6.68
C GLN A 57 13.57 5.60 7.16
N GLY A 58 14.02 5.60 8.42
CA GLY A 58 14.72 4.46 9.02
C GLY A 58 13.88 3.19 9.03
N GLN A 59 12.62 3.28 9.47
CA GLN A 59 11.70 2.14 9.48
C GLN A 59 11.44 1.60 8.07
N LEU A 60 11.19 2.48 7.09
CA LEU A 60 10.97 2.07 5.71
C LEU A 60 12.23 1.50 5.07
N SER A 61 13.43 2.01 5.39
CA SER A 61 14.70 1.48 4.87
C SER A 61 14.93 0.03 5.30
N MET A 62 14.64 -0.27 6.58
CA MET A 62 14.67 -1.64 7.10
C MET A 62 13.69 -2.53 6.33
N LEU A 63 12.44 -2.10 6.18
CA LEU A 63 11.43 -2.86 5.47
C LEU A 63 11.78 -3.08 3.99
N ILE A 64 12.35 -2.09 3.31
CA ILE A 64 12.78 -2.22 1.91
C ILE A 64 13.97 -3.17 1.78
N THR A 65 14.87 -3.20 2.77
CA THR A 65 15.99 -4.15 2.80
C THR A 65 15.49 -5.58 2.91
N ASP A 66 14.50 -5.83 3.77
CA ASP A 66 13.87 -7.14 3.92
C ASP A 66 12.94 -7.48 2.73
N PHE A 67 12.23 -6.49 2.19
CA PHE A 67 11.15 -6.66 1.21
C PHE A 67 11.27 -5.67 0.04
N PRO A 68 12.30 -5.81 -0.83
CA PRO A 68 12.62 -4.80 -1.84
C PRO A 68 11.60 -4.67 -2.97
N ASN A 69 10.71 -5.66 -3.13
CA ASN A 69 9.76 -5.75 -4.24
C ASN A 69 8.33 -5.34 -3.85
N ILE A 70 8.14 -4.70 -2.70
CA ILE A 70 6.82 -4.21 -2.26
C ILE A 70 6.66 -2.75 -2.68
N SER A 71 5.79 -2.49 -3.66
CA SER A 71 5.58 -1.14 -4.22
C SER A 71 5.20 -0.11 -3.16
N VAL A 72 4.34 -0.49 -2.20
CA VAL A 72 3.86 0.39 -1.12
C VAL A 72 5.01 0.94 -0.27
N LEU A 73 6.08 0.17 -0.04
CA LEU A 73 7.22 0.64 0.75
C LEU A 73 7.98 1.76 0.03
N HIS A 74 8.17 1.63 -1.28
CA HIS A 74 8.78 2.67 -2.12
C HIS A 74 7.89 3.90 -2.25
N ASP A 75 6.57 3.72 -2.31
CA ASP A 75 5.61 4.83 -2.30
C ASP A 75 5.68 5.63 -0.99
N LEU A 76 5.67 4.95 0.16
CA LEU A 76 5.82 5.59 1.47
C LEU A 76 7.17 6.27 1.62
N MET A 77 8.26 5.69 1.10
CA MET A 77 9.57 6.34 1.09
C MET A 77 9.54 7.62 0.24
N GLY A 78 8.85 7.58 -0.90
CA GLY A 78 8.57 8.77 -1.72
C GLY A 78 7.81 9.83 -0.94
N ASN A 79 6.79 9.45 -0.16
CA ASN A 79 6.01 10.36 0.68
C ASN A 79 6.89 11.00 1.75
N VAL A 80 7.75 10.23 2.43
CA VAL A 80 8.70 10.75 3.42
C VAL A 80 9.64 11.78 2.79
N HIS A 81 10.26 11.47 1.65
CA HIS A 81 11.14 12.42 0.96
C HIS A 81 10.41 13.66 0.46
N TYR A 82 9.17 13.50 -0.03
CA TYR A 82 8.33 14.60 -0.47
C TYR A 82 8.00 15.55 0.70
N MET A 83 7.64 15.00 1.86
CA MET A 83 7.43 15.78 3.10
C MET A 83 8.72 16.45 3.57
N ASN A 84 9.87 15.82 3.35
CA ASN A 84 11.19 16.39 3.66
C ASN A 84 11.67 17.41 2.61
N LYS A 85 10.87 17.72 1.58
CA LYS A 85 11.22 18.58 0.43
C LYS A 85 12.37 18.08 -0.44
N ASN A 86 12.75 16.81 -0.30
CA ASN A 86 13.78 16.16 -1.13
C ASN A 86 13.13 15.62 -2.41
N LEU A 87 12.73 16.52 -3.32
CA LEU A 87 11.92 16.18 -4.48
C LEU A 87 12.58 15.18 -5.44
N GLU A 88 13.90 15.24 -5.62
CA GLU A 88 14.64 14.28 -6.45
C GLU A 88 14.58 12.85 -5.87
N MET A 89 14.80 12.71 -4.57
CA MET A 89 14.69 11.42 -3.89
C MET A 89 13.25 10.92 -3.88
N ALA A 90 12.29 11.81 -3.66
CA ALA A 90 10.86 11.48 -3.72
C ALA A 90 10.51 10.91 -5.09
N TYR A 91 10.94 11.59 -6.16
CA TYR A 91 10.73 11.14 -7.53
C TYR A 91 11.33 9.75 -7.79
N ALA A 92 12.57 9.52 -7.38
CA ALA A 92 13.23 8.22 -7.55
C ALA A 92 12.47 7.09 -6.84
N SER A 93 12.05 7.31 -5.59
CA SER A 93 11.28 6.34 -4.82
C SER A 93 9.91 6.05 -5.43
N TYR A 94 9.17 7.08 -5.85
CA TYR A 94 7.89 6.88 -6.53
C TYR A 94 8.04 6.18 -7.88
N ARG A 95 9.10 6.48 -8.63
CA ARG A 95 9.37 5.77 -9.88
C ARG A 95 9.59 4.29 -9.63
N ARG A 96 10.37 3.94 -8.59
CA ARG A 96 10.56 2.54 -8.20
C ARG A 96 9.25 1.86 -7.77
N SER A 97 8.36 2.58 -7.10
CA SER A 97 7.01 2.09 -6.80
C SER A 97 6.22 1.79 -8.07
N LEU A 98 6.26 2.68 -9.09
CA LEU A 98 5.59 2.48 -10.37
C LEU A 98 6.20 1.37 -11.23
N ASP A 99 7.51 1.13 -11.14
CA ASP A 99 8.15 -0.04 -11.78
C ASP A 99 7.60 -1.36 -11.23
N LEU A 100 7.20 -1.39 -9.95
CA LEU A 100 6.63 -2.56 -9.28
C LEU A 100 5.11 -2.65 -9.43
N ASN A 101 4.42 -1.51 -9.38
CA ASN A 101 2.97 -1.40 -9.55
C ASN A 101 2.61 -0.19 -10.42
N PRO A 102 2.60 -0.35 -11.76
CA PRO A 102 2.35 0.76 -12.69
C PRO A 102 0.91 1.28 -12.62
N SER A 103 -0.03 0.51 -12.05
CA SER A 103 -1.45 0.88 -11.94
C SER A 103 -1.76 1.80 -10.76
N ASN A 104 -0.77 2.17 -9.95
CA ASN A 104 -0.98 3.06 -8.81
C ASN A 104 -1.17 4.52 -9.26
N VAL A 105 -2.44 4.91 -9.42
CA VAL A 105 -2.85 6.26 -9.87
C VAL A 105 -2.37 7.35 -8.90
N ASP A 106 -2.36 7.10 -7.60
CA ASP A 106 -1.92 8.08 -6.60
C ASP A 106 -0.41 8.36 -6.73
N THR A 107 0.40 7.32 -6.88
CA THR A 107 1.83 7.46 -7.16
C THR A 107 2.07 8.20 -8.49
N GLN A 108 1.33 7.87 -9.55
CA GLN A 108 1.44 8.58 -10.84
C GLN A 108 1.13 10.08 -10.72
N ARG A 109 0.10 10.43 -9.95
CA ARG A 109 -0.23 11.84 -9.65
C ARG A 109 0.92 12.53 -8.92
N MET A 110 1.53 11.86 -7.95
CA MET A 110 2.63 12.43 -7.19
C MET A 110 3.89 12.63 -8.03
N VAL A 111 4.22 11.68 -8.88
CA VAL A 111 5.30 11.79 -9.88
C VAL A 111 5.06 12.99 -10.81
N SER A 112 3.85 13.10 -11.36
CA SER A 112 3.49 14.21 -12.26
C SER A 112 3.59 15.56 -11.55
N LYS A 113 3.13 15.63 -10.29
CA LYS A 113 3.25 16.83 -9.45
C LYS A 113 4.70 17.20 -9.23
N ILE A 114 5.54 16.23 -8.86
CA ILE A 114 6.95 16.46 -8.60
C ILE A 114 7.67 16.94 -9.86
N GLN A 115 7.45 16.30 -11.01
CA GLN A 115 7.99 16.72 -12.31
C GLN A 115 7.66 18.18 -12.64
N GLY A 116 6.42 18.61 -12.37
CA GLY A 116 6.00 19.99 -12.52
C GLY A 116 6.77 20.97 -11.62
N ILE A 117 7.17 20.54 -10.43
CA ILE A 117 7.93 21.37 -9.48
C ILE A 117 9.42 21.43 -9.84
N ILE A 118 10.03 20.28 -10.13
CA ILE A 118 11.48 20.20 -10.39
C ILE A 118 11.85 20.60 -11.83
N GLY A 119 10.87 20.82 -12.70
CA GLY A 119 11.10 21.15 -14.11
C GLY A 119 11.82 20.04 -14.90
N ILE A 120 11.96 18.83 -14.32
CA ILE A 120 12.46 17.66 -15.02
C ILE A 120 11.38 17.27 -16.03
N ARG A 121 11.54 17.77 -17.25
CA ARG A 121 10.99 17.13 -18.44
C ARG A 121 11.69 15.78 -18.52
N VAL A 122 11.03 14.74 -18.02
CA VAL A 122 11.46 13.36 -18.32
C VAL A 122 11.71 13.30 -19.82
N PRO A 123 12.92 12.98 -20.28
CA PRO A 123 13.05 12.52 -21.64
C PRO A 123 12.15 11.28 -21.67
N ALA A 124 11.01 11.40 -22.36
CA ALA A 124 10.13 10.29 -22.64
C ALA A 124 11.05 9.14 -23.03
N SER A 125 11.02 8.06 -22.24
CA SER A 125 11.94 6.94 -22.32
C SER A 125 12.32 6.73 -23.78
N SER A 126 13.56 7.08 -24.13
CA SER A 126 14.09 6.75 -25.43
C SER A 126 13.96 5.24 -25.53
N GLY A 127 13.06 4.79 -26.39
CA GLY A 127 12.94 3.40 -26.78
C GLY A 127 14.33 2.93 -27.17
N GLY A 128 14.94 2.17 -26.27
CA GLY A 128 16.30 1.69 -26.38
C GLY A 128 16.30 0.29 -26.95
N ARG A 129 16.05 0.22 -28.25
CA ARG A 129 16.33 -0.88 -29.22
C ARG A 129 15.52 -2.17 -29.10
#